data_AF-E9E0M3-F1
#
_entry.id   AF-E9E0M3-F1
#
_cell.length_a   1.000
_cell.length_b   1.000
_cell.length_c   1.000
_cell.angle_alpha   90.00
_cell.angle_beta   90.00
_cell.angle_gamma   90.00
#
_symmetry.space_group_name_H-M   'P 1'
#
loop_
_entity.id
_entity.type
_entity.pdbx_description
1 polymer ?
#
loop_
_entity_poly.entity_id
_entity_poly.type
_entity_poly.pdbx_seq_one_letter_code
_entity_poly.pdbx_strand_id
1 'polypeptide(L)'
;MVSFEDPTVLVDFVDSQLTKPMAFKIDSAGRPVYQSRNDFGPLKSLRSIPQLVDFGLATTLEEDDDWGVWPIQPDHYRAPEVILGNGWQMPADIWNLGVLLWDMIEGKELFRHLHDGEGRYDAKLHMAEMIGLLGPPPPEVIKRYQYMREYSWPTAVRREDGKVCETAEEYFCGPFFDEKGRFLYEDLISDHKLGDKASFLGGEEKEAFLDLAKGMLVWRPDARKTAGELAGHPFLQPKQTSV
;
A
#
# COMPACT_ATOMS: atom_id res chain seq x y z
N MET A 1 17.59 -13.67 4.95
CA MET A 1 18.78 -12.96 5.45
C MET A 1 18.94 -11.74 4.56
N VAL A 2 18.89 -10.54 5.13
CA VAL A 2 19.02 -9.28 4.35
C VAL A 2 20.47 -9.15 3.87
N SER A 3 20.68 -8.88 2.59
CA SER A 3 22.02 -8.68 1.99
C SER A 3 22.28 -7.21 1.69
N PHE A 4 23.55 -6.79 1.76
CA PHE A 4 23.99 -5.48 1.28
C PHE A 4 24.27 -5.53 -0.22
N GLU A 5 23.98 -4.44 -0.91
CA GLU A 5 24.23 -4.24 -2.34
C GLU A 5 25.73 -4.18 -2.66
N ASP A 6 26.50 -3.66 -1.71
CA ASP A 6 27.95 -3.55 -1.79
C ASP A 6 28.57 -4.20 -0.53
N PRO A 7 29.39 -5.25 -0.68
CA PRO A 7 30.01 -5.92 0.45
C PRO A 7 30.91 -5.00 1.30
N THR A 8 31.34 -3.85 0.77
CA THR A 8 32.13 -2.86 1.51
C THR A 8 31.33 -2.12 2.58
N VAL A 9 30.00 -2.09 2.52
CA VAL A 9 29.18 -1.38 3.52
C VAL A 9 29.44 -1.90 4.93
N LEU A 10 29.54 -3.23 5.08
CA LEU A 10 29.87 -3.85 6.37
C LEU A 10 31.32 -3.60 6.80
N VAL A 11 32.25 -3.57 5.85
CA VAL A 11 33.67 -3.29 6.12
C VAL A 11 33.82 -1.86 6.64
N ASP A 12 33.25 -0.88 5.93
CA ASP A 12 33.27 0.52 6.34
C ASP A 12 32.57 0.73 7.69
N PHE A 13 31.47 0.01 7.92
CA PHE A 13 30.80 0.05 9.21
C PHE A 13 31.72 -0.46 10.33
N VAL A 14 32.38 -1.61 10.16
CA VAL A 14 33.32 -2.16 11.15
C VAL A 14 34.49 -1.20 11.38
N ASP A 15 35.07 -0.63 10.33
CA ASP A 15 36.15 0.35 10.44
C ASP A 15 35.70 1.62 11.17
N SER A 16 34.45 2.06 10.95
CA SER A 16 33.87 3.18 11.71
C SER A 16 33.75 2.88 13.21
N GLN A 17 33.57 1.61 13.60
CA GLN A 17 33.49 1.21 15.01
C GLN A 17 34.84 1.32 15.73
N LEU A 18 35.96 1.22 14.99
CA LEU A 18 37.30 1.42 15.56
C LEU A 18 37.55 2.88 15.97
N THR A 19 36.93 3.82 15.26
CA THR A 19 37.10 5.26 15.51
C THR A 19 36.00 5.84 16.38
N LYS A 20 34.76 5.36 16.22
CA LYS A 20 33.58 5.79 16.99
C LYS A 20 32.70 4.58 17.35
N PRO A 21 32.99 3.94 18.50
CA PRO A 21 32.22 2.80 18.96
C PRO A 21 30.75 3.14 19.19
N MET A 22 29.88 2.20 18.85
CA MET A 22 28.45 2.31 19.13
C MET A 22 28.16 2.37 20.63
N ALA A 23 27.14 3.16 20.97
CA ALA A 23 26.58 3.14 22.30
C ALA A 23 26.00 1.75 22.60
N PHE A 24 26.26 1.27 23.82
CA PHE A 24 25.72 0.01 24.33
C PHE A 24 25.35 0.14 25.80
N LYS A 25 24.49 -0.76 26.27
CA LYS A 25 24.20 -0.96 27.70
C LYS A 25 24.50 -2.40 28.07
N ILE A 26 24.71 -2.65 29.36
CA ILE A 26 24.76 -4.02 29.90
C ILE A 26 23.37 -4.41 30.37
N ASP A 27 22.86 -5.55 29.91
CA ASP A 27 21.58 -6.09 30.38
C ASP A 27 21.72 -6.76 31.76
N SER A 28 20.59 -7.18 32.34
CA SER A 28 20.57 -7.84 33.64
C SER A 28 21.31 -9.19 33.67
N ALA A 29 21.63 -9.77 32.51
CA ALA A 29 22.42 -10.99 32.37
C ALA A 29 23.92 -10.70 32.13
N GLY A 30 24.35 -9.44 32.19
CA GLY A 30 25.74 -9.05 31.99
C GLY A 30 26.17 -8.95 30.52
N ARG A 31 25.22 -8.98 29.56
CA ARG A 31 25.53 -8.97 28.13
C ARG A 31 25.49 -7.55 27.57
N PRO A 32 26.42 -7.16 26.68
CA PRO A 32 26.34 -5.90 25.97
C PRO A 32 25.22 -5.94 24.94
N VAL A 33 24.33 -4.95 25.02
CA VAL A 33 23.24 -4.70 24.07
C VAL A 33 23.53 -3.36 23.39
N TYR A 34 23.88 -3.43 22.12
CA TYR A 34 24.19 -2.27 21.30
C TYR A 34 22.91 -1.57 20.82
N GLN A 35 22.97 -0.26 20.65
CA GLN A 35 21.88 0.51 20.04
C GLN A 35 21.63 0.03 18.60
N SER A 36 20.37 -0.08 18.16
CA SER A 36 20.09 -0.46 16.76
C SER A 36 20.65 0.58 15.79
N ARG A 37 21.31 0.13 14.73
CA ARG A 37 21.76 1.00 13.64
C ARG A 37 20.98 0.68 12.38
N ASN A 38 20.14 1.62 11.98
CA ASN A 38 19.22 1.46 10.86
C ASN A 38 19.66 2.27 9.63
N ASP A 39 20.82 2.93 9.71
CA ASP A 39 21.37 3.77 8.64
C ASP A 39 22.83 3.37 8.36
N PHE A 40 23.02 2.85 7.14
CA PHE A 40 24.31 2.44 6.58
C PHE A 40 24.74 3.36 5.42
N GLY A 41 24.11 4.53 5.28
CA GLY A 41 24.32 5.45 4.17
C GLY A 41 23.49 5.10 2.93
N PRO A 42 23.59 5.93 1.88
CA PRO A 42 22.90 5.68 0.61
C PRO A 42 23.48 4.43 -0.08
N LEU A 43 22.67 3.78 -0.91
CA LEU A 43 23.11 2.65 -1.73
C LEU A 43 24.32 3.04 -2.58
N LYS A 44 25.41 2.28 -2.47
CA LYS A 44 26.63 2.52 -3.27
C LYS A 44 26.51 1.96 -4.69
N SER A 45 25.61 1.01 -4.91
CA SER A 45 25.40 0.32 -6.18
C SER A 45 23.92 -0.05 -6.37
N LEU A 46 23.36 0.21 -7.56
CA LEU A 46 22.00 -0.17 -7.94
C LEU A 46 21.86 -1.66 -8.32
N ARG A 47 22.83 -2.51 -7.97
CA ARG A 47 22.77 -3.96 -8.20
C ARG A 47 21.90 -4.72 -7.17
N SER A 48 21.11 -4.02 -6.36
CA SER A 48 20.19 -4.66 -5.42
C SER A 48 18.95 -5.17 -6.15
N ILE A 49 18.75 -6.48 -6.17
CA ILE A 49 17.46 -7.07 -6.56
C ILE A 49 16.55 -6.95 -5.33
N PRO A 50 15.49 -6.13 -5.36
CA PRO A 50 14.56 -6.06 -4.24
C PRO A 50 13.90 -7.43 -4.04
N GLN A 51 13.76 -7.84 -2.79
CA GLN A 51 13.12 -9.10 -2.41
C GLN A 51 11.97 -8.79 -1.47
N LEU A 52 10.82 -9.44 -1.69
CA LEU A 52 9.74 -9.43 -0.71
C LEU A 52 10.20 -10.16 0.55
N VAL A 53 9.99 -9.52 1.68
CA VAL A 53 10.34 -10.02 3.01
C VAL A 53 9.16 -9.80 3.95
N ASP A 54 9.24 -10.39 5.15
CA ASP A 54 8.23 -10.26 6.19
C ASP A 54 6.82 -10.77 5.78
N PHE A 55 6.69 -12.10 5.74
CA PHE A 55 5.43 -12.78 5.47
C PHE A 55 4.58 -12.98 6.75
N GLY A 56 4.83 -12.20 7.82
CA GLY A 56 4.15 -12.39 9.11
C GLY A 56 2.64 -12.14 9.08
N LEU A 57 2.16 -11.40 8.09
CA LEU A 57 0.74 -11.11 7.84
C LEU A 57 0.22 -11.75 6.54
N ALA A 58 1.02 -12.58 5.87
CA ALA A 58 0.59 -13.26 4.66
C ALA A 58 -0.55 -14.24 4.98
N THR A 59 -1.54 -14.30 4.10
CA THR A 59 -2.68 -15.21 4.22
C THR A 59 -2.72 -16.12 3.00
N THR A 60 -2.95 -17.41 3.23
CA THR A 60 -3.19 -18.39 2.16
C THR A 60 -4.69 -18.44 1.87
N LEU A 61 -5.05 -18.40 0.59
CA LEU A 61 -6.39 -18.74 0.09
C LEU A 61 -6.28 -20.16 -0.48
N GLU A 62 -7.11 -21.09 -0.01
CA GLU A 62 -6.95 -22.52 -0.31
C GLU A 62 -7.57 -22.88 -1.67
N GLU A 63 -8.71 -22.27 -1.99
CA GLU A 63 -9.44 -22.44 -3.24
C GLU A 63 -9.37 -21.18 -4.11
N ASP A 64 -9.52 -21.32 -5.43
CA ASP A 64 -9.44 -20.18 -6.37
C ASP A 64 -10.58 -19.16 -6.16
N ASP A 65 -11.71 -19.59 -5.57
CA ASP A 65 -12.85 -18.74 -5.22
C ASP A 65 -12.87 -18.32 -3.75
N ASP A 66 -11.87 -18.68 -2.95
CA ASP A 66 -11.72 -18.16 -1.59
C ASP A 66 -11.50 -16.66 -1.59
N TRP A 67 -11.94 -15.98 -0.52
CA TRP A 67 -11.64 -14.58 -0.30
C TRP A 67 -11.40 -14.30 1.18
N GLY A 68 -10.48 -13.39 1.45
CA GLY A 68 -10.29 -12.84 2.79
C GLY A 68 -11.34 -11.77 3.09
N VAL A 69 -11.73 -11.64 4.36
CA VAL A 69 -12.75 -10.67 4.82
C VAL A 69 -12.25 -9.69 5.86
N TRP A 70 -11.14 -10.02 6.53
CA TRP A 70 -10.57 -9.21 7.61
C TRP A 70 -9.84 -7.98 7.10
N PRO A 71 -9.66 -6.95 7.94
CA PRO A 71 -8.86 -5.79 7.59
C PRO A 71 -7.40 -6.21 7.41
N ILE A 72 -6.84 -5.83 6.27
CA ILE A 72 -5.43 -6.02 5.91
C ILE A 72 -4.84 -4.68 5.43
N GLN A 73 -3.54 -4.72 5.13
CA GLN A 73 -2.75 -3.64 4.52
C GLN A 73 -2.53 -2.41 5.43
N PRO A 74 -1.37 -1.75 5.30
CA PRO A 74 -1.17 -0.44 5.92
C PRO A 74 -2.10 0.61 5.30
N ASP A 75 -2.39 1.68 6.05
CA ASP A 75 -3.42 2.66 5.70
C ASP A 75 -3.30 3.25 4.28
N HIS A 76 -2.11 3.72 3.91
CA HIS A 76 -1.86 4.36 2.61
C HIS A 76 -1.95 3.39 1.43
N TYR A 77 -1.74 2.10 1.68
CA TYR A 77 -1.72 1.08 0.63
C TYR A 77 -3.05 0.34 0.55
N ARG A 78 -3.96 0.52 1.51
CA ARG A 78 -5.19 -0.27 1.63
C ARG A 78 -6.06 -0.15 0.38
N ALA A 79 -6.47 -1.30 -0.16
CA ALA A 79 -7.26 -1.40 -1.37
C ALA A 79 -8.75 -1.07 -1.11
N PRO A 80 -9.49 -0.57 -2.12
CA PRO A 80 -10.88 -0.15 -1.95
C PRO A 80 -11.79 -1.29 -1.51
N GLU A 81 -11.60 -2.51 -2.02
CA GLU A 81 -12.39 -3.69 -1.63
C GLU A 81 -12.21 -4.07 -0.16
N VAL A 82 -11.06 -3.75 0.44
CA VAL A 82 -10.80 -3.97 1.87
C VAL A 82 -11.56 -2.95 2.69
N ILE A 83 -11.48 -1.66 2.34
CA ILE A 83 -12.22 -0.57 3.03
C ILE A 83 -13.74 -0.80 2.94
N LEU A 84 -14.22 -1.21 1.77
CA LEU A 84 -15.64 -1.48 1.52
C LEU A 84 -16.09 -2.84 2.07
N GLY A 85 -15.20 -3.69 2.59
CA GLY A 85 -15.59 -5.01 3.09
C GLY A 85 -16.15 -5.95 2.02
N ASN A 86 -15.77 -5.77 0.75
CA ASN A 86 -16.27 -6.57 -0.37
C ASN A 86 -15.64 -7.97 -0.46
N GLY A 87 -14.71 -8.29 0.46
CA GLY A 87 -13.82 -9.42 0.34
C GLY A 87 -12.68 -9.13 -0.62
N TRP A 88 -11.52 -9.73 -0.35
CA TRP A 88 -10.29 -9.49 -1.11
C TRP A 88 -9.61 -10.80 -1.50
N GLN A 89 -8.83 -10.71 -2.57
CA GLN A 89 -7.97 -11.78 -3.11
C GLN A 89 -6.61 -11.17 -3.52
N MET A 90 -5.80 -11.92 -4.26
CA MET A 90 -4.48 -11.51 -4.76
C MET A 90 -4.44 -10.13 -5.46
N PRO A 91 -5.49 -9.64 -6.17
CA PRO A 91 -5.46 -8.29 -6.74
C PRO A 91 -5.32 -7.16 -5.72
N ALA A 92 -5.53 -7.41 -4.43
CA ALA A 92 -5.25 -6.45 -3.36
C ALA A 92 -3.75 -6.08 -3.30
N ASP A 93 -2.87 -7.04 -3.56
CA ASP A 93 -1.41 -6.81 -3.62
C ASP A 93 -1.03 -6.01 -4.87
N ILE A 94 -1.76 -6.19 -5.98
CA ILE A 94 -1.56 -5.39 -7.20
C ILE A 94 -1.90 -3.91 -6.93
N TRP A 95 -2.94 -3.65 -6.15
CA TRP A 95 -3.22 -2.28 -5.70
C TRP A 95 -2.08 -1.72 -4.84
N ASN A 96 -1.56 -2.50 -3.88
CA ASN A 96 -0.40 -2.07 -3.07
C ASN A 96 0.80 -1.72 -3.94
N LEU A 97 1.09 -2.55 -4.95
CA LEU A 97 2.17 -2.31 -5.90
C LEU A 97 1.95 -1.02 -6.69
N GLY A 98 0.72 -0.75 -7.14
CA GLY A 98 0.40 0.49 -7.86
C GLY A 98 0.63 1.75 -7.02
N VAL A 99 0.22 1.73 -5.75
CA VAL A 99 0.48 2.83 -4.80
C VAL A 99 1.98 2.95 -4.51
N LEU A 100 2.67 1.83 -4.27
CA LEU A 100 4.12 1.83 -3.99
C LEU A 100 4.95 2.38 -5.15
N LEU A 101 4.67 1.96 -6.38
CA LEU A 101 5.37 2.46 -7.57
C LEU A 101 5.16 3.96 -7.75
N TRP A 102 3.95 4.44 -7.47
CA TRP A 102 3.67 5.86 -7.46
C TRP A 102 4.54 6.61 -6.45
N ASP A 103 4.53 6.17 -5.19
CA ASP A 103 5.25 6.82 -4.11
C ASP A 103 6.76 6.87 -4.38
N MET A 104 7.31 5.79 -4.95
CA MET A 104 8.71 5.71 -5.34
C MET A 104 9.08 6.68 -6.47
N ILE A 105 8.22 6.83 -7.48
CA ILE A 105 8.49 7.68 -8.65
C ILE A 105 8.30 9.15 -8.32
N GLU A 106 7.21 9.49 -7.63
CA GLU A 106 6.88 10.88 -7.33
C GLU A 106 7.56 11.39 -6.05
N GLY A 107 8.14 10.50 -5.24
CA GLY A 107 8.80 10.82 -3.98
C GLY A 107 7.84 11.35 -2.90
N LYS A 108 6.55 11.10 -3.06
CA LYS A 108 5.45 11.60 -2.22
C LYS A 108 4.28 10.62 -2.30
N GLU A 109 3.57 10.46 -1.19
CA GLU A 109 2.44 9.53 -1.11
C GLU A 109 1.33 9.89 -2.11
N LEU A 110 0.74 8.88 -2.75
CA LEU A 110 -0.41 9.01 -3.66
C LEU A 110 -1.64 9.55 -2.92
N PHE A 111 -1.92 8.95 -1.77
CA PHE A 111 -2.98 9.30 -0.84
C PHE A 111 -2.32 9.92 0.39
N ARG A 112 -2.65 11.16 0.74
CA ARG A 112 -1.96 11.96 1.78
C ARG A 112 -2.84 12.41 2.92
N HIS A 113 -4.14 12.52 2.65
CA HIS A 113 -5.07 13.13 3.59
C HIS A 113 -5.98 12.04 4.14
N LEU A 114 -5.37 11.03 4.79
CA LEU A 114 -6.09 9.84 5.27
C LEU A 114 -6.32 9.84 6.77
N HIS A 115 -5.77 10.82 7.48
CA HIS A 115 -5.84 10.89 8.93
C HIS A 115 -6.63 12.10 9.38
N ASP A 116 -7.38 11.95 10.47
CA ASP A 116 -8.10 13.04 11.11
C ASP A 116 -7.16 14.04 11.80
N GLY A 117 -7.72 15.08 12.42
CA GLY A 117 -6.94 16.09 13.14
C GLY A 117 -6.15 15.56 14.35
N GLU A 118 -6.39 14.32 14.78
CA GLU A 118 -5.68 13.63 15.85
C GLU A 118 -4.64 12.62 15.30
N GLY A 119 -4.49 12.52 13.98
CA GLY A 119 -3.56 11.61 13.32
C GLY A 119 -4.06 10.16 13.24
N ARG A 120 -5.36 9.90 13.47
CA ARG A 120 -5.96 8.57 13.33
C ARG A 120 -6.46 8.33 11.93
N TYR A 121 -6.31 7.11 11.42
CA TYR A 121 -6.81 6.76 10.10
C TYR A 121 -8.33 6.93 10.01
N ASP A 122 -8.78 7.61 8.95
CA ASP A 122 -10.18 7.89 8.66
C ASP A 122 -10.52 7.41 7.24
N ALA A 123 -11.21 6.27 7.18
CA ALA A 123 -11.51 5.59 5.93
C ALA A 123 -12.38 6.44 4.98
N LYS A 124 -13.21 7.37 5.48
CA LYS A 124 -14.02 8.24 4.60
C LYS A 124 -13.15 9.26 3.87
N LEU A 125 -12.07 9.73 4.48
CA LEU A 125 -11.10 10.60 3.82
C LEU A 125 -10.32 9.83 2.75
N HIS A 126 -9.89 8.59 3.06
CA HIS A 126 -9.26 7.72 2.07
C HIS A 126 -10.21 7.45 0.89
N MET A 127 -11.50 7.20 1.16
CA MET A 127 -12.48 7.00 0.08
C MET A 127 -12.70 8.26 -0.76
N ALA A 128 -12.71 9.44 -0.16
CA ALA A 128 -12.80 10.69 -0.89
C ALA A 128 -11.60 10.91 -1.82
N GLU A 129 -10.37 10.59 -1.38
CA GLU A 129 -9.19 10.67 -2.26
C GLU A 129 -9.23 9.63 -3.39
N MET A 130 -9.68 8.39 -3.13
CA MET A 130 -9.85 7.40 -4.19
C MET A 130 -10.87 7.85 -5.24
N ILE A 131 -11.99 8.45 -4.82
CA ILE A 131 -13.01 9.00 -5.72
C ILE A 131 -12.48 10.20 -6.50
N GLY A 132 -11.74 11.10 -5.86
CA GLY A 132 -11.07 12.22 -6.54
C GLY A 132 -10.06 11.75 -7.60
N LEU A 133 -9.39 10.63 -7.34
CA LEU A 133 -8.40 10.05 -8.23
C LEU A 133 -9.00 9.27 -9.41
N LEU A 134 -9.97 8.39 -9.12
CA LEU A 134 -10.48 7.37 -10.05
C LEU A 134 -11.88 7.70 -10.61
N GLY A 135 -12.55 8.71 -10.07
CA GLY A 135 -14.00 8.90 -10.22
C GLY A 135 -14.80 7.96 -9.30
N PRO A 136 -16.14 8.03 -9.35
CA PRO A 136 -17.01 7.24 -8.48
C PRO A 136 -16.86 5.73 -8.75
N PRO A 137 -17.07 4.87 -7.73
CA PRO A 137 -17.01 3.43 -7.94
C PRO A 137 -18.11 2.95 -8.89
N PRO A 138 -17.84 1.92 -9.72
CA PRO A 138 -18.85 1.31 -10.56
C PRO A 138 -20.04 0.75 -9.75
N PRO A 139 -21.26 0.71 -10.33
CA PRO A 139 -22.45 0.22 -9.63
C PRO A 139 -22.32 -1.20 -9.07
N GLU A 140 -21.59 -2.08 -9.73
CA GLU A 140 -21.34 -3.45 -9.27
C GLU A 140 -20.52 -3.50 -7.96
N VAL A 141 -19.58 -2.56 -7.77
CA VAL A 141 -18.77 -2.45 -6.55
C VAL A 141 -19.64 -1.98 -5.40
N ILE A 142 -20.51 -0.99 -5.66
CA ILE A 142 -21.46 -0.47 -4.66
C ILE A 142 -22.50 -1.52 -4.29
N LYS A 143 -23.03 -2.26 -5.26
CA LYS A 143 -24.01 -3.33 -5.00
C LYS A 143 -23.43 -4.42 -4.11
N ARG A 144 -22.16 -4.80 -4.34
CA ARG A 144 -21.47 -5.76 -3.46
C ARG A 144 -21.24 -5.19 -2.06
N TYR A 145 -20.88 -3.90 -1.95
CA TYR A 145 -20.71 -3.22 -0.67
C TYR A 145 -22.01 -3.25 0.15
N GLN A 146 -23.13 -2.88 -0.47
CA GLN A 146 -24.44 -2.91 0.17
C GLN A 146 -24.84 -4.33 0.59
N TYR A 147 -24.51 -5.35 -0.20
CA TYR A 147 -24.77 -6.75 0.13
C TYR A 147 -23.91 -7.26 1.30
N MET A 148 -22.64 -6.88 1.34
CA MET A 148 -21.68 -7.32 2.37
C MET A 148 -21.73 -6.49 3.64
N ARG A 149 -22.51 -5.41 3.66
CA ARG A 149 -22.56 -4.40 4.72
C ARG A 149 -22.75 -4.98 6.13
N GLU A 150 -23.68 -5.91 6.26
CA GLU A 150 -24.04 -6.55 7.53
C GLU A 150 -23.37 -7.92 7.71
N TYR A 151 -22.40 -8.28 6.86
CA TYR A 151 -21.68 -9.53 6.99
C TYR A 151 -20.80 -9.52 8.25
N SER A 152 -21.13 -10.38 9.21
CA SER A 152 -20.34 -10.59 10.42
C SER A 152 -19.16 -11.51 10.12
N TRP A 153 -17.96 -11.06 10.49
CA TRP A 153 -16.74 -11.83 10.36
C TRP A 153 -16.75 -13.05 11.29
N PRO A 154 -16.11 -14.18 10.90
CA PRO A 154 -16.01 -15.36 11.75
C PRO A 154 -15.34 -15.09 13.10
N THR A 155 -14.49 -14.07 13.16
CA THR A 155 -13.83 -13.63 14.39
C THR A 155 -13.78 -12.11 14.40
N ALA A 156 -14.30 -11.52 15.48
CA ALA A 156 -14.31 -10.09 15.71
C ALA A 156 -12.88 -9.55 15.86
N VAL A 157 -12.66 -8.34 15.35
CA VAL A 157 -11.36 -7.68 15.36
C VAL A 157 -11.41 -6.50 16.33
N ARG A 158 -10.38 -6.38 17.19
CA ARG A 158 -10.20 -5.20 18.03
C ARG A 158 -9.45 -4.13 17.27
N ARG A 159 -10.05 -2.96 17.11
CA ARG A 159 -9.43 -1.76 16.54
C ARG A 159 -8.52 -1.08 17.57
N GLU A 160 -7.65 -0.20 17.09
CA GLU A 160 -6.66 0.54 17.90
C GLU A 160 -7.28 1.34 19.06
N ASP A 161 -8.49 1.87 18.88
CA ASP A 161 -9.25 2.57 19.93
C ASP A 161 -9.87 1.63 20.98
N GLY A 162 -9.61 0.33 20.88
CA GLY A 162 -10.10 -0.70 21.78
C GLY A 162 -11.49 -1.23 21.42
N LYS A 163 -12.18 -0.65 20.43
CA LYS A 163 -13.50 -1.11 19.98
C LYS A 163 -13.38 -2.49 19.33
N VAL A 164 -14.23 -3.42 19.74
CA VAL A 164 -14.37 -4.72 19.08
C VAL A 164 -15.40 -4.55 17.96
N CYS A 165 -15.00 -4.93 16.74
CA CYS A 165 -15.79 -4.80 15.53
C CYS A 165 -16.05 -6.19 14.94
N GLU A 166 -17.29 -6.46 14.58
CA GLU A 166 -17.72 -7.71 13.97
C GLU A 166 -17.88 -7.58 12.46
N THR A 167 -17.97 -6.36 11.93
CA THR A 167 -18.15 -6.10 10.50
C THR A 167 -17.10 -5.12 9.96
N ALA A 168 -16.91 -5.13 8.65
CA ALA A 168 -16.08 -4.14 7.97
C ALA A 168 -16.60 -2.72 8.17
N GLU A 169 -17.92 -2.53 8.16
CA GLU A 169 -18.52 -1.21 8.35
C GLU A 169 -18.24 -0.64 9.75
N GLU A 170 -18.29 -1.48 10.79
CA GLU A 170 -17.94 -1.06 12.14
C GLU A 170 -16.45 -0.71 12.27
N TYR A 171 -15.59 -1.52 11.65
CA TYR A 171 -14.14 -1.35 11.72
C TYR A 171 -13.69 -0.07 10.98
N PHE A 172 -14.21 0.16 9.77
CA PHE A 172 -13.86 1.31 8.93
C PHE A 172 -14.77 2.53 9.11
N CYS A 173 -15.71 2.52 10.07
CA CYS A 173 -16.61 3.65 10.35
C CYS A 173 -17.47 4.08 9.15
N GLY A 174 -18.05 3.13 8.41
CA GLY A 174 -19.07 3.45 7.41
C GLY A 174 -20.40 3.90 8.04
N PRO A 175 -21.44 4.14 7.23
CA PRO A 175 -21.49 3.92 5.78
C PRO A 175 -20.72 4.97 4.98
N PHE A 176 -20.31 4.60 3.77
CA PHE A 176 -19.67 5.50 2.80
C PHE A 176 -20.63 5.98 1.71
N PHE A 177 -21.63 5.18 1.37
CA PHE A 177 -22.58 5.44 0.28
C PHE A 177 -24.02 5.32 0.77
N ASP A 178 -24.91 6.13 0.17
CA ASP A 178 -26.35 6.00 0.38
C ASP A 178 -26.94 4.79 -0.38
N GLU A 179 -28.24 4.56 -0.22
CA GLU A 179 -28.96 3.46 -0.90
C GLU A 179 -28.92 3.57 -2.43
N LYS A 180 -28.71 4.79 -2.97
CA LYS A 180 -28.60 5.06 -4.41
C LYS A 180 -27.15 4.98 -4.90
N GLY A 181 -26.20 4.66 -4.03
CA GLY A 181 -24.78 4.59 -4.35
C GLY A 181 -24.07 5.93 -4.45
N ARG A 182 -24.66 7.01 -3.92
CA ARG A 182 -24.01 8.32 -3.85
C ARG A 182 -23.12 8.38 -2.62
N PHE A 183 -21.92 8.93 -2.78
CA PHE A 183 -20.99 9.08 -1.67
C PHE A 183 -21.55 10.06 -0.64
N LEU A 184 -21.48 9.71 0.64
CA LEU A 184 -22.10 10.51 1.71
C LEU A 184 -21.30 11.76 2.09
N TYR A 185 -20.04 11.85 1.67
CA TYR A 185 -19.09 12.88 2.07
C TYR A 185 -18.51 13.63 0.86
N GLU A 186 -19.40 14.06 -0.06
CA GLU A 186 -18.99 14.70 -1.33
C GLU A 186 -18.12 15.95 -1.14
N ASP A 187 -18.27 16.65 -0.02
CA ASP A 187 -17.48 17.83 0.36
C ASP A 187 -16.00 17.51 0.65
N LEU A 188 -15.67 16.25 0.91
CA LEU A 188 -14.31 15.78 1.14
C LEU A 188 -13.57 15.45 -0.18
N ILE A 189 -14.29 15.33 -1.30
CA ILE A 189 -13.68 14.95 -2.58
C ILE A 189 -12.83 16.11 -3.09
N SER A 190 -11.53 15.88 -3.21
CA SER A 190 -10.59 16.82 -3.82
C SER A 190 -10.43 16.47 -5.31
N ASP A 191 -10.58 17.45 -6.22
CA ASP A 191 -10.43 17.24 -7.67
C ASP A 191 -8.95 17.16 -8.06
N HIS A 192 -8.37 15.97 -7.98
CA HIS A 192 -6.97 15.69 -8.28
C HIS A 192 -6.85 14.39 -9.07
N LYS A 193 -6.93 14.48 -10.40
CA LYS A 193 -6.80 13.29 -11.26
C LYS A 193 -5.38 12.73 -11.18
N LEU A 194 -5.26 11.43 -11.44
CA LEU A 194 -3.97 10.73 -11.45
C LEU A 194 -2.93 11.43 -12.35
N GLY A 195 -3.33 11.91 -13.54
CA GLY A 195 -2.44 12.64 -14.44
C GLY A 195 -1.93 13.98 -13.90
N ASP A 196 -2.71 14.65 -13.04
CA ASP A 196 -2.36 15.94 -12.46
C ASP A 196 -1.40 15.78 -11.28
N LYS A 197 -1.51 14.67 -10.54
CA LYS A 197 -0.59 14.36 -9.42
C LYS A 197 0.80 13.93 -9.92
N ALA A 198 0.90 13.39 -11.15
CA ALA A 198 2.15 12.92 -11.76
C ALA A 198 2.96 14.10 -12.30
N SER A 199 3.98 14.50 -11.55
CA SER A 199 4.77 15.70 -11.80
C SER A 199 6.25 15.41 -12.06
N PHE A 200 6.74 14.25 -11.62
CA PHE A 200 8.14 13.89 -11.74
C PHE A 200 8.52 13.50 -13.18
N LEU A 201 7.61 12.80 -13.86
CA LEU A 201 7.79 12.33 -15.23
C LEU A 201 7.20 13.32 -16.25
N GLY A 202 7.80 13.37 -17.45
CA GLY A 202 7.31 14.18 -18.57
C GLY A 202 7.24 13.39 -19.87
N GLY A 203 6.46 13.90 -20.83
CA GLY A 203 6.35 13.34 -22.18
C GLY A 203 5.89 11.88 -22.20
N GLU A 204 6.47 11.08 -23.09
CA GLU A 204 6.10 9.67 -23.30
C GLU A 204 6.29 8.80 -22.05
N GLU A 205 7.25 9.12 -21.20
CA GLU A 205 7.52 8.37 -19.98
C GLU A 205 6.41 8.53 -18.95
N LYS A 206 5.84 9.74 -18.83
CA LYS A 206 4.66 10.01 -18.02
C LYS A 206 3.46 9.21 -18.53
N GLU A 207 3.21 9.22 -19.83
CA GLU A 207 2.09 8.48 -20.41
C GLU A 207 2.23 6.97 -20.21
N ALA A 208 3.42 6.41 -20.41
CA ALA A 208 3.69 5.00 -20.16
C ALA A 208 3.55 4.61 -18.68
N PHE A 209 3.97 5.48 -17.75
CA PHE A 209 3.77 5.25 -16.33
C PHE A 209 2.28 5.29 -15.95
N LEU A 210 1.54 6.26 -16.46
CA LEU A 210 0.10 6.38 -16.20
C LEU A 210 -0.66 5.19 -16.80
N ASP A 211 -0.26 4.65 -17.95
CA ASP A 211 -0.84 3.43 -18.52
C ASP A 211 -0.59 2.20 -17.64
N LEU A 212 0.64 2.06 -17.12
CA LEU A 212 0.98 1.02 -16.14
C LEU A 212 0.10 1.15 -14.89
N ALA A 213 0.04 2.35 -14.31
CA ALA A 213 -0.72 2.65 -13.09
C ALA A 213 -2.22 2.37 -13.26
N LYS A 214 -2.81 2.71 -14.42
CA LYS A 214 -4.22 2.38 -14.74
C LYS A 214 -4.51 0.88 -14.80
N GLY A 215 -3.48 0.05 -15.03
CA GLY A 215 -3.61 -1.41 -14.94
C GLY A 215 -3.68 -1.94 -13.51
N MET A 216 -3.29 -1.15 -12.51
CA MET A 216 -3.21 -1.56 -11.10
C MET A 216 -4.25 -0.85 -10.22
N LEU A 217 -4.44 0.45 -10.44
CA LEU A 217 -5.30 1.33 -9.63
C LEU A 217 -6.71 1.38 -10.22
N VAL A 218 -7.45 0.28 -10.04
CA VAL A 218 -8.83 0.12 -10.53
C VAL A 218 -9.75 -0.29 -9.37
N TRP A 219 -10.97 0.27 -9.36
CA TRP A 219 -12.02 -0.05 -8.38
C TRP A 219 -12.32 -1.55 -8.30
N ARG A 220 -12.41 -2.20 -9.46
CA ARG A 220 -12.71 -3.61 -9.61
C ARG A 220 -11.44 -4.45 -9.46
N PRO A 221 -11.36 -5.34 -8.45
CA PRO A 221 -10.19 -6.19 -8.26
C PRO A 221 -9.91 -7.10 -9.46
N ASP A 222 -10.96 -7.65 -10.07
CA ASP A 222 -10.89 -8.55 -11.23
C ASP A 222 -10.50 -7.85 -12.54
N ALA A 223 -10.59 -6.52 -12.58
CA ALA A 223 -10.15 -5.72 -13.72
C ALA A 223 -8.67 -5.28 -13.62
N ARG A 224 -8.00 -5.54 -12.49
CA ARG A 224 -6.57 -5.24 -12.33
C ARG A 224 -5.76 -6.28 -13.08
N LYS A 225 -4.70 -5.83 -13.76
CA LYS A 225 -3.74 -6.73 -14.42
C LYS A 225 -3.01 -7.57 -13.37
N THR A 226 -2.74 -8.82 -13.70
CA THR A 226 -1.92 -9.69 -12.87
C THR A 226 -0.46 -9.24 -12.86
N ALA A 227 0.31 -9.68 -11.84
CA ALA A 227 1.75 -9.39 -11.77
C ALA A 227 2.50 -9.87 -13.03
N GLY A 228 2.12 -11.02 -13.59
CA GLY A 228 2.71 -11.56 -14.81
C GLY A 228 2.46 -10.69 -16.04
N GLU A 229 1.25 -10.16 -16.20
CA GLU A 229 0.92 -9.24 -17.29
C GLU A 229 1.63 -7.89 -17.13
N LEU A 230 1.71 -7.38 -15.90
CA LEU A 230 2.42 -6.13 -15.59
C LEU A 230 3.92 -6.23 -15.83
N ALA A 231 4.54 -7.38 -15.54
CA ALA A 231 5.97 -7.60 -15.73
C ALA A 231 6.43 -7.39 -17.19
N GLY A 232 5.54 -7.61 -18.17
CA GLY A 232 5.80 -7.38 -19.59
C GLY A 232 5.53 -5.94 -20.06
N HIS A 233 5.09 -5.04 -19.18
CA HIS A 233 4.68 -3.70 -19.55
C HIS A 233 5.85 -2.87 -20.09
N PRO A 234 5.70 -2.11 -21.19
CA PRO A 234 6.79 -1.34 -21.82
C PRO A 234 7.53 -0.40 -20.87
N PHE A 235 6.82 0.22 -19.91
CA PHE A 235 7.42 1.09 -18.88
C PHE A 235 8.49 0.38 -18.02
N LEU A 236 8.31 -0.92 -17.77
CA LEU A 236 9.24 -1.72 -16.96
C LEU A 236 10.35 -2.38 -17.80
N GLN A 237 10.27 -2.28 -19.13
CA GLN A 237 11.28 -2.85 -20.00
C GLN A 237 12.47 -1.89 -20.15
N PRO A 238 13.70 -2.43 -20.25
CA PRO A 238 14.86 -1.61 -20.58
C PRO A 238 14.64 -0.89 -21.91
N LYS A 239 14.81 0.44 -21.92
CA LYS A 239 14.81 1.20 -23.18
C LYS A 239 15.96 0.66 -24.04
N GLN A 240 15.66 0.20 -25.25
CA GLN A 240 16.71 -0.13 -26.22
C GLN A 240 17.44 1.16 -26.59
N THR A 241 18.60 1.41 -25.99
CA THR A 241 19.51 2.44 -26.47
C THR A 241 20.03 1.99 -27.83
N SER A 242 19.57 2.63 -28.91
CA SER A 242 20.23 2.54 -30.20
C SER A 242 21.66 3.04 -30.03
N VAL A 243 22.63 2.14 -30.19
CA VAL A 243 24.07 2.46 -30.23
C VAL A 243 24.41 3.08 -31.58
#